data_AF-A0AAW1U394-F1
#
_entry.id   AF-A0AAW1U394-F1
#
_cell.length_a   1.000
_cell.length_b   1.000
_cell.length_c   1.000
_cell.angle_alpha   90.00
_cell.angle_beta   90.00
_cell.angle_gamma   90.00
#
_symmetry.space_group_name_H-M   'P 1'
#
loop_
_entity.id
_entity.type
_entity.pdbx_description
1 polymer ?
#
loop_
_entity_poly.entity_id
_entity_poly.type
_entity_poly.pdbx_seq_one_letter_code
_entity_poly.pdbx_strand_id
1 'polypeptide(L)'
;MKQLIIVAFVCLAYINSVASLDCYRCISNRPCTQLETQTCGVGQNYCVSSIYFKIHSKNCVDNPNYCQLKDSEGNGFTQCKICQTDFCNC
;
A
#
# COMPACT_ATOMS: atom_id res chain seq x y z
N MET A 1 34.12 -29.72 -3.69
CA MET A 1 32.70 -29.71 -4.12
C MET A 1 31.73 -29.43 -2.96
N LYS A 2 31.93 -28.35 -2.17
CA LYS A 2 31.03 -28.00 -1.04
C LYS A 2 30.64 -26.51 -0.96
N GLN A 3 31.32 -25.63 -1.71
CA GLN A 3 31.11 -24.18 -1.60
C GLN A 3 30.08 -23.61 -2.61
N LEU A 4 29.64 -24.39 -3.59
CA LEU A 4 28.72 -23.92 -4.64
C LEU A 4 27.23 -23.88 -4.22
N ILE A 5 26.88 -24.49 -3.08
CA ILE A 5 25.47 -24.61 -2.65
C ILE A 5 25.00 -23.38 -1.85
N ILE A 6 25.92 -22.64 -1.21
CA ILE A 6 25.57 -21.54 -0.31
C ILE A 6 25.17 -20.27 -1.09
N VAL A 7 25.77 -20.02 -2.25
CA VAL A 7 25.47 -18.83 -3.08
C VAL A 7 24.07 -18.90 -3.70
N ALA A 8 23.58 -20.09 -4.05
CA ALA A 8 22.25 -20.27 -4.62
C ALA A 8 21.11 -19.98 -3.60
N PHE A 9 21.35 -20.21 -2.30
CA PHE A 9 20.36 -19.97 -1.26
C PHE A 9 20.19 -18.47 -0.93
N VAL A 10 21.25 -17.68 -1.03
CA VAL A 10 21.19 -16.22 -0.79
C VAL A 10 20.42 -15.51 -1.91
N CYS A 11 20.48 -16.02 -3.15
CA CYS A 11 19.68 -15.48 -4.26
C CYS A 11 18.18 -15.85 -4.13
N LEU A 12 17.82 -17.04 -3.65
CA LEU A 12 16.41 -17.39 -3.39
C LEU A 12 15.79 -16.65 -2.19
N ALA A 13 16.61 -16.23 -1.22
CA ALA A 13 16.15 -15.34 -0.16
C ALA A 13 15.87 -13.92 -0.69
N TYR A 14 16.59 -13.47 -1.71
CA TYR A 14 16.37 -12.18 -2.37
C TYR A 14 15.17 -12.17 -3.33
N ILE A 15 14.81 -13.29 -3.95
CA ILE A 15 13.60 -13.35 -4.80
C ILE A 15 12.31 -13.31 -3.94
N ASN A 16 12.41 -13.65 -2.66
CA ASN A 16 11.34 -13.47 -1.66
C ASN A 16 11.49 -12.18 -0.85
N SER A 17 12.40 -11.25 -1.23
CA SER A 17 12.35 -9.90 -0.68
C SER A 17 11.10 -9.25 -1.26
N VAL A 18 9.99 -9.43 -0.55
CA VAL A 18 8.75 -8.69 -0.60
C VAL A 18 9.09 -7.29 -1.09
N ALA A 19 8.81 -6.99 -2.35
CA ALA A 19 9.03 -5.65 -2.88
C ALA A 19 8.20 -4.73 -2.01
N SER A 20 8.87 -4.00 -1.12
CA SER A 20 8.21 -3.18 -0.13
C SER A 20 7.72 -1.94 -0.85
N LEU A 21 6.43 -1.93 -1.17
CA LEU A 21 5.78 -0.80 -1.82
C LEU A 21 5.83 0.41 -0.87
N ASP A 22 6.25 1.56 -1.36
CA ASP A 22 6.18 2.81 -0.60
C ASP A 22 4.93 3.60 -1.00
N CYS A 23 4.18 4.12 -0.03
CA CYS A 23 2.97 4.90 -0.26
C CYS A 23 2.99 6.22 0.51
N TYR A 24 2.18 7.19 0.07
CA TYR A 24 1.84 8.31 0.92
C TYR A 24 0.84 7.90 2.00
N ARG A 25 1.00 8.49 3.18
CA ARG A 25 0.15 8.34 4.35
C ARG A 25 -0.39 9.70 4.75
N CYS A 26 -1.70 9.75 5.01
CA CYS A 26 -2.36 10.91 5.58
C CYS A 26 -3.76 10.52 6.04
N ILE A 27 -4.23 11.14 7.13
CA ILE A 27 -5.64 11.12 7.52
C ILE A 27 -6.00 12.54 7.97
N SER A 28 -6.96 13.18 7.30
CA SER A 28 -7.32 14.57 7.61
C SER A 28 -8.74 14.91 7.16
N ASN A 29 -9.40 15.82 7.88
CA ASN A 29 -10.69 16.41 7.47
C ASN A 29 -10.54 17.47 6.37
N ARG A 30 -9.33 17.65 5.85
CA ARG A 30 -8.99 18.57 4.74
C ARG A 30 -8.14 17.81 3.72
N PRO A 31 -8.02 18.31 2.48
CA PRO A 31 -7.09 17.73 1.51
C PRO A 31 -5.68 17.59 2.11
N CYS A 32 -5.09 16.41 1.93
CA CYS A 32 -3.77 16.07 2.43
C CYS A 32 -2.70 16.90 1.72
N THR A 33 -2.32 18.03 2.33
CA THR A 33 -1.27 18.93 1.84
C THR A 33 0.10 18.56 2.38
N GLN A 34 0.17 18.03 3.59
CA GLN A 34 1.35 17.41 4.17
C GLN A 34 1.21 15.90 4.06
N LEU A 35 2.03 15.29 3.20
CA LEU A 35 2.06 13.85 2.97
C LEU A 35 3.21 13.26 3.78
N GLU A 36 2.88 12.34 4.69
CA GLU A 36 3.88 11.45 5.27
C GLU A 36 4.16 10.32 4.28
N THR A 37 5.35 9.74 4.32
CA THR A 37 5.70 8.54 3.55
C THR A 37 5.69 7.34 4.47
N GLN A 38 5.23 6.19 3.99
CA GLN A 38 5.31 4.93 4.71
C GLN A 38 5.67 3.80 3.77
N THR A 39 6.48 2.87 4.26
CA THR A 39 6.77 1.60 3.60
C THR A 39 5.72 0.58 3.99
N CYS A 40 5.05 -0.04 3.01
CA CYS A 40 3.99 -1.01 3.25
C CYS A 40 4.53 -2.29 3.89
N GLY A 41 3.73 -2.85 4.80
CA GLY A 41 4.04 -4.11 5.47
C GLY A 41 3.87 -5.32 4.56
N VAL A 42 4.29 -6.48 5.06
CA VAL A 42 4.12 -7.76 4.35
C VAL A 42 2.65 -8.00 4.00
N GLY A 43 2.37 -8.24 2.72
CA GLY A 43 1.02 -8.48 2.19
C GLY A 43 0.25 -7.21 1.77
N GLN A 44 0.75 -6.02 2.11
CA GLN A 44 0.16 -4.75 1.68
C GLN A 44 0.78 -4.30 0.36
N ASN A 45 0.25 -4.82 -0.74
CA ASN A 45 0.82 -4.61 -2.07
C ASN A 45 0.17 -3.45 -2.83
N TYR A 46 -0.62 -2.60 -2.17
CA TYR A 46 -1.35 -1.52 -2.84
C TYR A 46 -1.36 -0.24 -2.01
N CYS A 47 -1.26 0.90 -2.69
CA CYS A 47 -1.58 2.19 -2.11
C CYS A 47 -3.04 2.54 -2.37
N VAL A 48 -3.69 3.16 -1.39
CA VAL A 48 -5.04 3.73 -1.52
C VAL A 48 -5.01 5.23 -1.28
N SER A 49 -5.86 5.96 -2.01
CA SER A 49 -6.28 7.33 -1.71
C SER A 49 -7.80 7.37 -1.72
N SER A 50 -8.41 7.82 -0.64
CA SER A 50 -9.87 7.81 -0.48
C SER A 50 -10.39 9.04 0.24
N ILE A 51 -11.68 9.32 0.01
CA ILE A 51 -12.46 10.36 0.67
C ILE A 51 -13.76 9.71 1.15
N TYR A 52 -13.97 9.66 2.46
CA TYR A 52 -15.19 9.15 3.08
C TYR A 52 -15.62 10.09 4.21
N PHE A 53 -16.90 10.44 4.32
CA PHE A 53 -17.40 11.40 5.32
C PHE A 53 -16.57 12.71 5.44
N LYS A 54 -16.06 13.25 4.33
CA LYS A 54 -15.14 14.42 4.27
C LYS A 54 -13.75 14.20 4.89
N ILE A 55 -13.42 12.96 5.24
CA ILE A 55 -12.09 12.53 5.68
C ILE A 55 -11.32 12.11 4.43
N HIS A 56 -10.22 12.80 4.17
CA HIS A 56 -9.21 12.43 3.19
C HIS A 56 -8.25 11.45 3.83
N SER A 57 -8.03 10.31 3.19
CA SER A 57 -7.18 9.23 3.69
C SER A 57 -6.26 8.70 2.60
N LYS A 58 -5.01 8.42 2.96
CA LYS A 58 -4.01 7.77 2.12
C LYS A 58 -3.29 6.73 2.96
N ASN A 59 -3.19 5.49 2.48
CA ASN A 59 -2.62 4.39 3.24
C ASN A 59 -2.16 3.22 2.34
N CYS A 60 -1.52 2.22 2.93
CA CYS A 60 -1.25 0.90 2.36
C CYS A 60 -2.44 -0.03 2.62
N VAL A 61 -2.79 -0.87 1.65
CA VAL A 61 -3.83 -1.90 1.76
C VAL A 61 -3.37 -3.21 1.14
N ASP A 62 -3.97 -4.30 1.59
CA ASP A 62 -3.69 -5.67 1.17
C ASP A 62 -4.61 -6.16 0.04
N ASN A 63 -5.70 -5.44 -0.21
CA ASN A 63 -6.74 -5.88 -1.13
C ASN A 63 -6.97 -4.88 -2.28
N PRO A 64 -6.93 -5.31 -3.55
CA PRO A 64 -7.24 -4.45 -4.69
C PRO A 64 -8.70 -4.00 -4.74
N ASN A 65 -9.60 -4.66 -3.99
CA ASN A 65 -11.00 -4.32 -3.86
C ASN A 65 -11.33 -3.58 -2.55
N TYR A 66 -10.33 -3.00 -1.87
CA TYR A 66 -10.52 -2.31 -0.59
C TYR A 66 -11.66 -1.28 -0.65
N CYS A 67 -11.75 -0.50 -1.74
CA CYS A 67 -12.79 0.50 -1.92
C CYS A 67 -14.19 -0.12 -1.90
N GLN A 68 -14.44 -1.18 -2.69
CA GLN A 68 -15.75 -1.83 -2.77
C GLN A 68 -16.13 -2.48 -1.43
N LEU A 69 -15.17 -3.13 -0.76
CA LEU A 69 -15.40 -3.77 0.54
C LEU A 69 -15.82 -2.74 1.59
N LYS A 70 -15.06 -1.65 1.71
CA LYS A 70 -15.36 -0.59 2.67
C LYS A 70 -16.63 0.18 2.34
N ASP A 71 -16.99 0.30 1.06
CA ASP A 71 -18.26 0.91 0.67
C ASP A 71 -19.45 0.03 1.08
N SER A 72 -19.33 -1.30 0.91
CA SER A 72 -20.34 -2.26 1.35
C SER A 72 -20.53 -2.31 2.87
N GLU A 73 -19.50 -1.92 3.63
CA GLU A 73 -19.57 -1.75 5.09
C GLU A 73 -20.27 -0.45 5.51
N GLY A 74 -20.70 0.39 4.56
CA GLY A 74 -21.42 1.63 4.82
C GLY A 74 -20.53 2.87 4.99
N ASN A 75 -19.24 2.80 4.62
CA ASN A 75 -18.36 3.98 4.71
C ASN A 75 -18.68 5.06 3.65
N GLY A 76 -19.35 4.70 2.55
CA GLY A 76 -19.85 5.66 1.56
C GLY A 76 -18.75 6.53 0.98
N PHE A 77 -17.81 5.95 0.21
CA PHE A 77 -16.74 6.76 -0.37
C PHE A 77 -17.27 7.71 -1.41
N THR A 78 -16.89 8.98 -1.31
CA THR A 78 -17.09 9.94 -2.39
C THR A 78 -16.02 9.76 -3.48
N GLN A 79 -14.80 9.36 -3.09
CA GLN A 79 -13.71 9.03 -3.99
C GLN A 79 -12.87 7.92 -3.38
N CYS A 80 -12.43 6.96 -4.19
CA CYS A 80 -11.49 5.93 -3.76
C CYS A 80 -10.69 5.41 -4.96
N LYS A 81 -9.36 5.45 -4.86
CA LYS A 81 -8.43 5.04 -5.91
C LYS A 81 -7.37 4.12 -5.32
N ILE A 82 -7.09 3.02 -6.00
CA ILE A 82 -6.09 2.03 -5.62
C ILE A 82 -5.05 1.94 -6.74
N CYS A 83 -3.79 1.73 -6.37
CA CYS A 83 -2.67 1.57 -7.30
C CYS A 83 -1.53 0.75 -6.67
N GLN A 84 -0.59 0.26 -7.49
CA GLN A 84 0.42 -0.76 -7.10
C GLN A 84 1.86 -0.31 -7.45
N THR A 85 2.13 1.00 -7.44
CA THR A 85 3.47 1.55 -7.73
C THR A 85 3.84 2.55 -6.64
N ASP A 86 5.13 2.77 -6.41
CA ASP A 86 5.56 3.64 -5.30
C ASP A 86 4.96 5.03 -5.43
N PHE A 87 4.43 5.54 -4.32
CA PHE A 87 3.87 6.89 -4.18
C PHE A 87 2.74 7.21 -5.17
N CYS A 88 2.09 6.19 -5.75
CA CYS A 88 1.07 6.36 -6.79
C CYS A 88 -0.24 6.97 -6.28
N ASN A 89 -0.43 7.01 -4.96
CA ASN A 89 -1.57 7.63 -4.29
C ASN A 89 -1.33 9.13 -4.04
N CYS A 90 -0.83 9.85 -5.04
CA CYS A 90 -0.56 11.30 -5.01
C CYS A 90 -1.82 12.17 -5.05
#